data_AF-A0A8X6Q3T6-F1
#
_entry.id   AF-A0A8X6Q3T6-F1
#
_cell.length_a   1.000
_cell.length_b   1.000
_cell.length_c   1.000
_cell.angle_alpha   90.00
_cell.angle_beta   90.00
_cell.angle_gamma   90.00
#
_symmetry.space_group_name_H-M   'P 1'
#
loop_
_entity.id
_entity.type
_entity.pdbx_description
1 polymer ?
#
loop_
_entity_poly.entity_id
_entity_poly.type
_entity_poly.pdbx_seq_one_letter_code
_entity_poly.pdbx_strand_id
1 'polypeptide(L)'
;MVYCCKIDEITRITKEVYYYEKEVVREKQRLEKLKNEGKDEYVLKNQEEVIRESARMVPYCMNELQAAYTELKALLESESNLSETEEYQTSTTILKDAGALLAQ
;
A
#
# COMPACT_ATOMS: atom_id res chain seq x y z
N MET A 1 -18.68 -4.51 -14.93
CA MET A 1 -18.99 -4.70 -13.48
C MET A 1 -17.89 -5.45 -12.71
N VAL A 2 -17.21 -6.45 -13.27
CA VAL A 2 -16.09 -7.16 -12.58
C VAL A 2 -14.84 -6.27 -12.46
N TYR A 3 -14.54 -5.43 -13.46
CA TYR A 3 -13.39 -4.51 -13.46
C TYR A 3 -13.48 -3.42 -12.39
N CYS A 4 -14.66 -2.81 -12.24
CA CYS A 4 -14.90 -1.74 -11.26
C CYS A 4 -14.53 -2.16 -9.83
N CYS A 5 -14.94 -3.37 -9.41
CA CYS A 5 -14.62 -3.87 -8.06
C CYS A 5 -13.11 -4.05 -7.83
N LYS A 6 -12.36 -4.53 -8.84
CA LYS A 6 -10.90 -4.69 -8.75
C LYS A 6 -10.16 -3.35 -8.74
N ILE A 7 -10.62 -2.40 -9.56
CA ILE A 7 -10.11 -1.02 -9.58
C ILE A 7 -10.25 -0.38 -8.19
N ASP A 8 -11.44 -0.49 -7.59
CA ASP A 8 -11.73 0.09 -6.28
C ASP A 8 -10.88 -0.54 -5.18
N GLU A 9 -10.65 -1.86 -5.26
CA GLU A 9 -9.78 -2.60 -4.35
C GLU A 9 -8.33 -2.10 -4.39
N ILE A 10 -7.73 -2.03 -5.59
CA ILE A 10 -6.36 -1.50 -5.78
C ILE A 10 -6.25 -0.06 -5.27
N THR A 11 -7.24 0.77 -5.58
CA THR A 11 -7.27 2.18 -5.15
C THR A 11 -7.36 2.30 -3.64
N ARG A 12 -8.13 1.44 -2.97
CA ARG A 12 -8.23 1.40 -1.50
C ARG A 12 -6.90 0.96 -0.88
N ILE A 13 -6.33 -0.16 -1.33
CA ILE A 13 -5.08 -0.70 -0.78
C ILE A 13 -3.95 0.31 -0.95
N THR A 14 -3.88 0.99 -2.09
CA THR A 14 -2.89 2.07 -2.32
C THR A 14 -2.98 3.19 -1.28
N LYS A 15 -4.20 3.59 -0.89
CA LYS A 15 -4.41 4.60 0.16
C LYS A 15 -4.01 4.07 1.54
N GLU A 16 -4.26 2.79 1.82
CA GLU A 16 -3.86 2.13 3.06
C GLU A 16 -2.34 2.07 3.20
N VAL A 17 -1.62 1.65 2.15
CA VAL A 17 -0.15 1.66 2.09
C VAL A 17 0.39 3.04 2.45
N TYR A 18 -0.10 4.08 1.77
CA TYR A 18 0.33 5.45 2.01
C TYR A 18 0.04 5.94 3.44
N TYR A 19 -1.10 5.54 4.01
CA TYR A 19 -1.44 5.87 5.38
C TYR A 19 -0.47 5.23 6.38
N TYR A 20 -0.18 3.94 6.22
CA TYR A 20 0.74 3.21 7.10
C TYR A 20 2.19 3.70 6.97
N GLU A 21 2.64 4.04 5.76
CA GLU A 21 3.96 4.67 5.57
C GLU A 21 4.08 5.98 6.35
N LYS A 22 3.07 6.85 6.26
CA LYS A 22 2.99 8.09 7.03
C LYS A 22 2.94 7.86 8.53
N GLU A 23 2.27 6.81 8.97
CA GLU A 23 2.20 6.44 10.38
C GLU A 23 3.57 6.01 10.90
N VAL A 24 4.28 5.15 10.18
CA VAL A 24 5.67 4.76 10.51
C VAL A 24 6.59 5.96 10.60
N VAL A 25 6.48 6.92 9.67
CA VAL A 25 7.27 8.16 9.72
C VAL A 25 6.93 9.00 10.96
N ARG A 26 5.65 9.14 11.30
CA ARG A 26 5.21 9.86 12.50
C ARG A 26 5.74 9.23 13.78
N GLU A 27 5.65 7.90 13.89
CA GLU A 27 6.15 7.20 15.09
C GLU A 27 7.68 7.24 15.19
N LYS A 28 8.41 7.23 14.06
CA LYS A 28 9.87 7.46 14.04
C LYS A 28 10.22 8.88 14.52
N GLN A 29 9.51 9.90 14.05
CA GLN A 29 9.70 11.28 14.53
C GLN A 29 9.40 11.41 16.03
N ARG A 30 8.40 10.67 16.52
CA ARG A 30 8.08 10.61 17.94
C ARG A 30 9.21 9.96 18.74
N LEU A 31 9.80 8.87 18.26
CA LEU A 31 10.97 8.25 18.89
C LEU A 31 12.16 9.22 18.97
N GLU A 32 12.44 9.98 17.91
CA GLU A 32 13.49 11.01 17.93
C GLU A 32 13.23 12.09 18.97
N LYS A 33 11.98 12.55 19.11
CA LYS A 33 11.60 13.50 20.17
C LYS A 33 11.81 12.91 21.56
N LEU A 34 11.40 11.66 21.80
CA LEU A 34 11.59 10.98 23.09
C LEU A 34 13.09 10.81 23.42
N LYS A 35 13.93 10.55 22.40
CA LYS A 35 15.40 10.52 22.55
C LYS A 35 15.96 11.88 22.94
N ASN A 36 15.52 12.95 22.27
CA ASN A 36 15.95 14.31 22.57
C ASN A 36 15.48 14.81 23.95
N GLU A 37 14.32 14.34 24.41
CA GLU A 37 13.80 14.61 25.76
C GLU A 37 14.51 13.80 26.86
N GLY A 38 15.42 12.90 26.50
CA GLY A 38 16.16 12.07 27.45
C GLY A 38 15.28 11.08 28.22
N LYS A 39 14.22 10.56 27.57
CA LYS A 39 13.36 9.53 28.16
C LYS A 39 14.15 8.25 28.44
N ASP A 40 13.68 7.48 29.42
CA ASP A 40 14.33 6.22 29.77
C ASP A 40 14.24 5.16 28.66
N GLU A 41 15.07 4.13 28.78
CA GLU A 41 15.17 3.05 27.81
C GLU A 41 13.89 2.22 27.68
N TYR A 42 13.09 2.11 28.75
CA TYR A 42 11.81 1.38 28.73
C TYR A 42 10.80 2.09 27.83
N VAL A 43 10.70 3.42 27.92
CA VAL A 43 9.84 4.25 27.07
C VAL A 43 10.30 4.19 25.61
N LEU A 44 11.60 4.26 25.36
CA LEU A 44 12.14 4.16 24.00
C LEU A 44 11.87 2.79 23.37
N LYS A 45 12.08 1.70 24.13
CA LYS A 45 11.81 0.34 23.66
C LYS A 45 10.34 0.10 23.35
N ASN A 46 9.43 0.61 24.19
CA ASN A 46 8.00 0.54 23.91
C ASN A 46 7.64 1.28 22.61
N GLN A 47 8.23 2.46 22.39
CA GLN A 47 8.03 3.21 21.16
C GLN A 47 8.61 2.47 19.93
N GLU A 48 9.73 1.77 20.08
CA GLU A 48 10.30 0.95 19.01
C GLU A 48 9.42 -0.26 18.65
N GLU A 49 8.77 -0.90 19.63
CA GLU A 49 7.79 -1.96 19.37
C GLU A 49 6.56 -1.41 18.62
N VAL A 50 6.06 -0.23 18.99
CA VAL A 50 4.97 0.45 18.23
C VAL A 50 5.38 0.70 16.78
N ILE A 51 6.59 1.22 16.55
CA ILE A 51 7.12 1.43 15.19
C ILE A 51 7.20 0.11 14.43
N ARG A 52 7.61 -0.97 15.09
CA ARG A 52 7.73 -2.29 14.47
C ARG A 52 6.36 -2.85 14.06
N GLU A 53 5.35 -2.68 14.90
CA GLU A 53 3.97 -3.09 14.60
C GLU A 53 3.41 -2.31 13.41
N SER A 54 3.55 -0.97 13.41
CA SER A 54 3.12 -0.15 12.26
C SER A 54 3.90 -0.48 10.99
N ALA A 55 5.21 -0.73 11.10
CA ALA A 55 6.06 -1.07 9.96
C ALA A 55 5.77 -2.45 9.38
N ARG A 56 5.20 -3.38 10.17
CA ARG A 56 4.76 -4.69 9.69
C ARG A 56 3.53 -4.60 8.78
N MET A 57 2.70 -3.56 8.91
CA MET A 57 1.51 -3.38 8.07
C MET A 57 1.84 -3.00 6.63
N VAL A 58 2.90 -2.23 6.40
CA VAL A 58 3.31 -1.82 5.05
C VAL A 58 3.55 -3.02 4.11
N PRO A 59 4.41 -4.01 4.43
CA PRO A 59 4.61 -5.16 3.56
C PRO A 59 3.37 -6.05 3.44
N TYR A 60 2.49 -6.08 4.44
CA TYR A 60 1.21 -6.80 4.35
C TYR A 60 0.32 -6.18 3.26
N CYS A 61 0.09 -4.87 3.31
CA CYS A 61 -0.69 -4.18 2.30
C CYS A 61 -0.04 -4.23 0.91
N MET A 62 1.29 -4.21 0.81
CA MET A 62 1.99 -4.37 -0.46
C MET A 62 1.80 -5.77 -1.07
N ASN A 63 1.78 -6.82 -0.25
CA ASN A 63 1.50 -8.18 -0.73
C ASN A 63 0.05 -8.30 -1.25
N GLU A 64 -0.90 -7.71 -0.53
CA GLU A 64 -2.30 -7.64 -0.97
C GLU A 64 -2.44 -6.85 -2.29
N LEU A 65 -1.72 -5.72 -2.41
CA LEU A 65 -1.68 -4.93 -3.65
C LEU A 65 -1.12 -5.76 -4.81
N GLN A 66 -0.06 -6.54 -4.57
CA GLN A 66 0.55 -7.40 -5.58
C GLN A 66 -0.40 -8.52 -6.04
N ALA A 67 -1.18 -9.10 -5.11
CA ALA A 67 -2.19 -10.10 -5.43
C ALA A 67 -3.29 -9.50 -6.32
N ALA A 68 -3.89 -8.38 -5.90
CA ALA A 68 -4.92 -7.67 -6.66
C ALA A 68 -4.41 -7.20 -8.04
N TYR A 69 -3.17 -6.71 -8.11
CA TYR A 69 -2.50 -6.36 -9.36
C TYR A 69 -2.43 -7.56 -10.31
N THR A 70 -2.00 -8.72 -9.80
CA THR A 70 -1.83 -9.92 -10.61
C THR A 70 -3.17 -10.44 -11.12
N GLU A 71 -4.21 -10.39 -10.30
CA GLU A 71 -5.57 -10.76 -10.70
C GLU A 71 -6.12 -9.82 -11.78
N LEU A 72 -6.00 -8.50 -11.59
CA LEU A 72 -6.46 -7.52 -12.58
C LEU A 72 -5.70 -7.69 -13.91
N LYS A 73 -4.38 -7.92 -13.85
CA LYS A 73 -3.56 -8.18 -15.04
C LYS A 73 -4.04 -9.42 -15.80
N ALA A 74 -4.26 -10.53 -15.09
CA ALA A 74 -4.75 -11.77 -15.70
C ALA A 74 -6.13 -11.58 -16.34
N LEU A 75 -7.03 -10.83 -15.71
CA LEU A 75 -8.34 -10.49 -16.26
C LEU A 75 -8.26 -9.65 -17.54
N LEU A 76 -7.34 -8.68 -17.58
CA LEU A 76 -7.14 -7.85 -18.78
C LEU A 76 -6.49 -8.64 -19.93
N GLU A 77 -5.64 -9.61 -19.62
CA GLU A 77 -5.07 -10.53 -20.62
C GLU A 77 -6.12 -11.49 -21.17
N SER A 78 -7.04 -12.01 -20.34
CA SER A 78 -8.11 -12.91 -20.80
C SER A 78 -9.19 -12.23 -21.63
N GLU A 79 -9.45 -10.94 -21.38
CA GLU A 79 -10.49 -10.16 -22.07
C GLU A 79 -9.90 -9.08 -22.98
N SER A 80 -8.77 -9.38 -23.64
CA SER A 80 -8.10 -8.47 -24.58
C SER A 80 -9.01 -7.94 -25.70
N ASN A 81 -10.12 -8.62 -25.95
CA ASN A 81 -11.14 -8.27 -26.95
C ASN A 81 -11.97 -7.03 -26.56
N LEU A 82 -11.90 -6.58 -25.30
CA LEU A 82 -12.61 -5.43 -24.75
C LEU A 82 -11.73 -4.18 -24.64
N SER A 83 -10.59 -4.14 -25.34
CA SER A 83 -9.62 -3.04 -25.28
C SER A 83 -10.17 -1.66 -25.64
N GLU A 84 -11.27 -1.61 -26.39
CA GLU A 84 -11.95 -0.38 -26.80
C GLU A 84 -12.90 0.18 -25.73
N THR A 85 -13.19 -0.60 -24.68
CA THR A 85 -14.06 -0.15 -23.60
C THR A 85 -13.33 0.80 -22.65
N GLU A 86 -14.04 1.82 -22.16
CA GLU A 86 -13.50 2.76 -21.17
C GLU A 86 -13.04 2.02 -19.89
N GLU A 87 -13.78 1.00 -19.44
CA GLU A 87 -13.41 0.20 -18.26
C GLU A 87 -12.03 -0.48 -18.42
N TYR A 88 -11.70 -1.00 -19.62
CA TYR A 88 -10.41 -1.63 -19.89
C TYR A 88 -9.27 -0.61 -19.90
N GLN A 89 -9.49 0.57 -20.49
CA GLN A 89 -8.50 1.64 -20.54
C GLN A 89 -8.22 2.23 -19.15
N THR A 90 -9.26 2.41 -18.33
CA THR A 90 -9.09 2.81 -16.93
C THR A 90 -8.35 1.74 -16.13
N SER A 91 -8.73 0.47 -16.28
CA SER A 91 -8.08 -0.66 -15.60
C SER A 91 -6.59 -0.75 -15.94
N THR A 92 -6.21 -0.60 -17.21
CA THR A 92 -4.81 -0.63 -17.65
C THR A 92 -4.00 0.55 -17.12
N THR A 93 -4.61 1.72 -16.99
CA THR A 93 -3.97 2.90 -16.37
C THR A 93 -3.69 2.65 -14.90
N ILE A 94 -4.70 2.18 -14.15
CA ILE A 94 -4.56 1.87 -12.72
C ILE A 94 -3.56 0.74 -12.48
N LEU A 95 -3.54 -0.26 -13.36
CA LEU A 95 -2.54 -1.31 -13.32
C LEU A 95 -1.12 -0.74 -13.46
N LYS A 96 -0.88 0.21 -14.38
CA LYS A 96 0.44 0.86 -14.51
C LYS A 96 0.83 1.64 -13.25
N ASP A 97 -0.10 2.39 -12.68
CA ASP A 97 0.14 3.18 -11.47
C ASP A 97 0.46 2.28 -10.26
N ALA A 98 -0.31 1.21 -10.07
CA ALA A 98 -0.05 0.20 -9.04
C ALA A 98 1.30 -0.52 -9.26
N GLY A 99 1.65 -0.82 -10.51
CA GLY A 99 2.96 -1.39 -10.86
C GLY A 99 4.12 -0.46 -10.52
N ALA A 100 3.96 0.85 -10.67
CA ALA A 100 4.97 1.83 -10.30
C ALA A 100 5.16 1.94 -8.77
N LEU A 101 4.12 1.68 -7.99
CA LEU A 101 4.19 1.60 -6.51
C LEU A 101 4.86 0.31 -6.03
N LEU A 102 4.56 -0.82 -6.68
CA LEU A 102 5.15 -2.12 -6.35
C LEU A 102 6.64 -2.24 -6.73
N ALA A 103 7.14 -1.38 -7.61
CA ALA A 103 8.54 -1.36 -8.04
C ALA A 103 9.46 -0.50 -7.14
N GLN A 104 8.94 0.11 -6.08
CA GLN A 104 9.70 0.90 -5.09
C GLN A 104 10.26 0.02 -3.97
#